data_AF-A0A0D7PYT4-F1
#
_entry.id   AF-A0A0D7PYT4-F1
#
_cell.length_a   1.000
_cell.length_b   1.000
_cell.length_c   1.000
_cell.angle_alpha   90.00
_cell.angle_beta   90.00
_cell.angle_gamma   90.00
#
_symmetry.space_group_name_H-M   'P 1'
#
loop_
_entity.id
_entity.type
_entity.pdbx_description
1 polymer ?
#
loop_
_entity_poly.entity_id
_entity_poly.type
_entity_poly.pdbx_seq_one_letter_code
_entity_poly.pdbx_strand_id
1 'polypeptide(L)'
;MMISRLLAAVVAALFLIAPAAATDAELAKIARVSGTPDIPGLKMVWLAPWGDVGNAHPWRNIIVHQTEGPTGSARGGAQEQFKNPTRRGVMVWVETDGTVYWSVAENLVPTHTDGANRDDNKYIDNKPTFHQIVRDNSIGVEFAGNYPDVATGPTAAQVAAWKILVQVLRARYGIPLDHVYAHNWIDYKDARYCEGCWLATLARTWGE
;
A
#
# COMPACT_ATOMS: atom_id res chain seq x y z
N MET A 1 -33.23 -30.76 -15.04
CA MET A 1 -33.01 -29.31 -15.26
C MET A 1 -32.14 -28.62 -14.20
N MET A 2 -32.14 -29.05 -12.92
CA MET A 2 -31.22 -28.47 -11.90
C MET A 2 -29.74 -28.89 -12.08
N ILE A 3 -29.47 -30.15 -12.45
CA ILE A 3 -28.09 -30.66 -12.64
C ILE A 3 -27.33 -29.90 -13.73
N SER A 4 -27.99 -29.55 -14.84
CA SER A 4 -27.38 -28.81 -15.95
C SER A 4 -27.03 -27.36 -15.57
N ARG A 5 -27.79 -26.73 -14.65
CA ARG A 5 -27.50 -25.37 -14.14
C ARG A 5 -26.34 -25.38 -13.14
N LEU A 6 -26.25 -26.41 -12.31
CA LEU A 6 -25.12 -26.64 -11.41
C LEU A 6 -23.82 -26.90 -12.18
N LEU A 7 -23.85 -27.72 -13.25
CA LEU A 7 -22.68 -27.97 -14.08
C LEU A 7 -22.20 -26.69 -14.79
N ALA A 8 -23.12 -25.89 -15.33
CA ALA A 8 -22.79 -24.62 -15.98
C ALA A 8 -22.18 -23.60 -15.00
N ALA A 9 -22.69 -23.52 -13.77
CA ALA A 9 -22.14 -22.65 -12.73
C ALA A 9 -20.73 -23.07 -12.28
N VAL A 10 -20.49 -24.39 -12.15
CA VAL A 10 -19.16 -24.92 -11.80
C VAL A 10 -18.14 -24.67 -12.92
N VAL A 11 -18.52 -24.86 -14.18
CA VAL A 11 -17.65 -24.57 -15.33
C VAL A 11 -17.35 -23.07 -15.43
N ALA A 12 -18.34 -22.19 -15.24
CA ALA A 12 -18.12 -20.75 -15.23
C ALA A 12 -17.19 -20.31 -14.08
N ALA A 13 -17.32 -20.90 -12.88
CA ALA A 13 -16.43 -20.64 -11.77
C ALA A 13 -14.97 -21.08 -12.08
N LEU A 14 -14.78 -22.24 -12.70
CA LEU A 14 -13.45 -22.73 -13.10
C LEU A 14 -12.75 -21.80 -14.11
N PHE A 15 -13.50 -21.20 -15.05
CA PHE A 15 -12.95 -20.24 -16.01
C PHE A 15 -12.55 -18.89 -15.39
N LEU A 16 -13.10 -18.53 -14.24
CA LEU A 16 -12.77 -17.27 -13.54
C LEU A 16 -11.65 -17.44 -12.50
N ILE A 17 -11.54 -18.62 -11.88
CA ILE A 17 -10.55 -18.88 -10.82
C ILE A 17 -9.13 -19.08 -11.39
N ALA A 18 -9.01 -19.78 -12.52
CA ALA A 18 -7.71 -20.04 -13.15
C ALA A 18 -6.94 -18.77 -13.56
N PRO A 19 -7.54 -17.74 -14.21
CA PRO A 19 -6.82 -16.52 -14.58
C PRO A 19 -6.43 -15.66 -13.38
N ALA A 20 -7.22 -15.63 -12.31
CA ALA A 20 -6.87 -14.90 -11.08
C ALA A 20 -5.65 -15.54 -10.40
N ALA A 21 -5.66 -16.86 -10.20
CA ALA A 21 -4.56 -17.58 -9.58
C ALA A 21 -3.24 -17.51 -10.39
N ALA A 22 -3.34 -17.45 -11.72
CA ALA A 22 -2.17 -17.27 -12.59
C ALA A 22 -1.55 -15.87 -12.44
N THR A 23 -2.40 -14.83 -12.33
CA THR A 23 -1.96 -13.46 -12.07
C THR A 23 -1.23 -13.36 -10.71
N ASP A 24 -1.79 -13.96 -9.66
CA ASP A 24 -1.17 -13.96 -8.32
C ASP A 24 0.20 -14.64 -8.32
N ALA A 25 0.33 -15.77 -9.04
CA ALA A 25 1.60 -16.50 -9.14
C ALA A 25 2.66 -15.70 -9.92
N GLU A 26 2.26 -14.98 -10.97
CA GLU A 26 3.16 -14.11 -11.73
C GLU A 26 3.63 -12.91 -10.89
N LEU A 27 2.71 -12.24 -10.20
CA LEU A 27 3.05 -11.14 -9.28
C LEU A 27 3.96 -11.62 -8.15
N ALA A 28 3.70 -12.80 -7.58
CA ALA A 28 4.56 -13.38 -6.55
C ALA A 28 5.98 -13.68 -7.06
N LYS A 29 6.12 -14.11 -8.32
CA LYS A 29 7.43 -14.32 -8.95
C LYS A 29 8.16 -12.99 -9.15
N ILE A 30 7.47 -11.98 -9.69
CA ILE A 30 8.03 -10.63 -9.89
C ILE A 30 8.44 -10.03 -8.54
N ALA A 31 7.63 -10.20 -7.50
CA ALA A 31 7.90 -9.70 -6.16
C ALA A 31 9.20 -10.23 -5.54
N ARG A 32 9.79 -11.31 -6.07
CA ARG A 32 11.06 -11.89 -5.60
C ARG A 32 12.29 -11.44 -6.39
N VAL A 33 12.12 -10.75 -7.51
CA VAL A 33 13.28 -10.30 -8.31
C VAL A 33 13.94 -9.05 -7.70
N SER A 34 15.16 -8.77 -8.14
CA SER A 34 15.89 -7.54 -7.82
C SER A 34 15.91 -6.61 -9.04
N GLY A 35 16.29 -5.35 -8.84
CA GLY A 35 16.39 -4.33 -9.88
C GLY A 35 15.13 -3.49 -10.01
N THR A 36 14.74 -3.17 -11.23
CA THR A 36 13.61 -2.29 -11.54
C THR A 36 12.61 -3.03 -12.42
N PRO A 37 11.92 -4.06 -11.89
CA PRO A 37 11.02 -4.86 -12.70
C PRO A 37 9.87 -4.02 -13.25
N ASP A 38 9.45 -4.38 -14.45
CA ASP A 38 8.13 -4.00 -14.93
C ASP A 38 7.09 -4.85 -14.20
N ILE A 39 6.05 -4.20 -13.68
CA ILE A 39 4.99 -4.88 -12.93
C ILE A 39 3.71 -4.70 -13.75
N PRO A 40 3.15 -5.77 -14.33
CA PRO A 40 1.94 -5.68 -15.14
C PRO A 40 0.82 -4.92 -14.44
N GLY A 41 0.27 -3.90 -15.12
CA GLY A 41 -0.80 -3.05 -14.59
C GLY A 41 -0.34 -1.92 -13.67
N LEU A 42 0.96 -1.80 -13.34
CA LEU A 42 1.52 -0.66 -12.63
C LEU A 42 2.40 0.21 -13.52
N LYS A 43 2.20 1.52 -13.45
CA LYS A 43 3.13 2.50 -14.01
C LYS A 43 4.20 2.83 -12.98
N MET A 44 5.25 2.01 -12.95
CA MET A 44 6.36 2.17 -12.00
C MET A 44 7.37 3.23 -12.45
N VAL A 45 7.80 4.07 -11.51
CA VAL A 45 9.00 4.93 -11.63
C VAL A 45 9.94 4.60 -10.48
N TRP A 46 11.08 4.02 -10.81
CA TRP A 46 12.09 3.62 -9.84
C TRP A 46 13.10 4.75 -9.64
N LEU A 47 13.21 5.25 -8.41
CA LEU A 47 14.33 6.12 -7.99
C LEU A 47 15.40 5.28 -7.28
N ALA A 48 14.98 4.29 -6.51
CA ALA A 48 15.84 3.26 -5.93
C ALA A 48 15.44 1.87 -6.47
N PRO A 49 16.38 1.07 -6.99
CA PRO A 49 16.07 -0.31 -7.40
C PRO A 49 15.82 -1.20 -6.19
N TRP A 50 15.05 -2.27 -6.41
CA TRP A 50 14.94 -3.35 -5.46
C TRP A 50 16.25 -4.11 -5.29
N GLY A 51 16.52 -4.48 -4.04
CA GLY A 51 17.63 -5.36 -3.68
C GLY A 51 17.25 -6.83 -3.74
N ASP A 52 18.14 -7.69 -3.23
CA ASP A 52 17.76 -9.02 -2.81
C ASP A 52 16.80 -8.89 -1.62
N VAL A 53 15.63 -9.53 -1.71
CA VAL A 53 14.61 -9.49 -0.67
C VAL A 53 15.10 -10.05 0.67
N GLY A 54 16.06 -10.98 0.66
CA GLY A 54 16.69 -11.50 1.87
C GLY A 54 17.55 -10.48 2.62
N ASN A 55 17.94 -9.39 1.95
CA ASN A 55 18.70 -8.27 2.52
C ASN A 55 17.81 -7.03 2.78
N ALA A 56 16.50 -7.12 2.50
CA ALA A 56 15.57 -6.05 2.83
C ALA A 56 15.44 -5.92 4.35
N HIS A 57 15.05 -4.73 4.81
CA HIS A 57 14.68 -4.54 6.21
C HIS A 57 13.48 -5.46 6.54
N PRO A 58 13.36 -6.03 7.76
CA PRO A 58 12.34 -7.04 8.07
C PRO A 58 10.95 -6.42 8.27
N TRP A 59 10.39 -5.92 7.17
CA TRP A 59 9.05 -5.34 7.10
C TRP A 59 7.99 -6.36 7.49
N ARG A 60 7.06 -5.97 8.37
CA ARG A 60 5.96 -6.83 8.83
C ARG A 60 4.59 -6.24 8.55
N ASN A 61 4.53 -4.95 8.24
CA ASN A 61 3.30 -4.20 8.12
C ASN A 61 3.36 -3.25 6.92
N ILE A 62 2.20 -2.90 6.39
CA ILE A 62 2.06 -1.83 5.39
C ILE A 62 1.12 -0.78 5.97
N ILE A 63 1.47 0.49 5.84
CA ILE A 63 0.64 1.63 6.25
C ILE A 63 0.31 2.47 5.03
N VAL A 64 -0.98 2.72 4.83
CA VAL A 64 -1.48 3.60 3.79
C VAL A 64 -1.69 5.00 4.36
N HIS A 65 -1.08 5.98 3.71
CA HIS A 65 -1.10 7.41 4.05
C HIS A 65 -1.78 8.22 2.96
N GLN A 66 -2.12 9.47 3.30
CA GLN A 66 -2.64 10.46 2.36
C GLN A 66 -1.97 11.81 2.61
N THR A 67 -1.43 12.43 1.56
CA THR A 67 -0.41 13.49 1.73
C THR A 67 -0.99 14.80 2.23
N GLU A 68 -2.30 15.02 2.01
CA GLU A 68 -2.94 16.32 2.13
C GLU A 68 -2.23 17.38 1.27
N GLY A 69 -1.60 16.93 0.19
CA GLY A 69 -0.86 17.73 -0.79
C GLY A 69 -1.59 17.86 -2.12
N PRO A 70 -1.21 18.83 -2.97
CA PRO A 70 -1.85 19.02 -4.27
C PRO A 70 -1.57 17.85 -5.22
N THR A 71 -2.43 17.69 -6.23
CA THR A 71 -2.18 16.79 -7.36
C THR A 71 -0.81 17.05 -7.99
N GLY A 72 -0.06 15.99 -8.32
CA GLY A 72 1.28 16.10 -8.87
C GLY A 72 2.41 16.12 -7.83
N SER A 73 2.07 16.08 -6.53
CA SER A 73 3.07 16.16 -5.45
C SER A 73 3.82 14.86 -5.18
N ALA A 74 3.33 13.70 -5.66
CA ALA A 74 3.97 12.41 -5.38
C ALA A 74 5.39 12.34 -5.97
N ARG A 75 5.58 12.86 -7.19
CA ARG A 75 6.90 12.88 -7.84
C ARG A 75 7.92 13.68 -7.02
N GLY A 76 7.54 14.88 -6.59
CA GLY A 76 8.40 15.74 -5.79
C GLY A 76 8.71 15.11 -4.43
N GLY A 77 7.69 14.56 -3.76
CA GLY A 77 7.85 13.82 -2.51
C GLY A 77 8.82 12.65 -2.64
N ALA A 78 8.67 11.83 -3.69
CA ALA A 78 9.54 10.70 -3.98
C ALA A 78 10.99 11.14 -4.25
N GLN A 79 11.21 12.19 -5.03
CA GLN A 79 12.56 12.72 -5.32
C GLN A 79 13.25 13.23 -4.06
N GLU A 80 12.51 13.93 -3.21
CA GLU A 80 13.04 14.45 -1.96
C GLU A 80 13.29 13.36 -0.93
N GLN A 81 12.46 12.31 -0.90
CA GLN A 81 12.72 11.12 -0.08
C GLN A 81 13.96 10.37 -0.57
N PHE A 82 14.12 10.19 -1.88
CA PHE A 82 15.29 9.53 -2.45
C PHE A 82 16.60 10.25 -2.07
N LYS A 83 16.62 11.58 -2.10
CA LYS A 83 17.78 12.39 -1.69
C LYS A 83 18.13 12.25 -0.21
N ASN A 84 17.13 12.05 0.64
CA ASN A 84 17.32 11.91 2.09
C ASN A 84 16.43 10.78 2.63
N PRO A 85 16.82 9.51 2.49
CA PRO A 85 15.94 8.36 2.75
C PRO A 85 15.35 8.27 4.17
N THR A 86 16.00 8.88 5.16
CA THR A 86 15.56 8.87 6.57
C THR A 86 14.72 10.08 6.96
N ARG A 87 14.44 11.00 6.02
CA ARG A 87 13.52 12.12 6.28
C ARG A 87 12.10 11.61 6.57
N ARG A 88 11.29 12.48 7.18
CA ARG A 88 9.85 12.24 7.32
C ARG A 88 9.22 12.10 5.94
N GLY A 89 8.52 10.99 5.76
CA GLY A 89 7.89 10.57 4.52
C GLY A 89 7.98 9.06 4.36
N VAL A 90 7.52 8.57 3.23
CA VAL A 90 7.27 7.15 2.97
C VAL A 90 8.24 6.55 1.96
N MET A 91 8.26 5.22 1.86
CA MET A 91 9.05 4.52 0.85
C MET A 91 8.42 4.61 -0.55
N VAL A 92 7.09 4.51 -0.63
CA VAL A 92 6.36 4.41 -1.91
C VAL A 92 5.32 5.51 -2.03
N TRP A 93 5.28 6.20 -3.16
CA TRP A 93 4.32 7.28 -3.43
C TRP A 93 3.41 6.92 -4.59
N VAL A 94 2.14 7.27 -4.52
CA VAL A 94 1.13 7.00 -5.55
C VAL A 94 0.47 8.31 -5.99
N GLU A 95 0.69 8.67 -7.25
CA GLU A 95 0.13 9.87 -7.87
C GLU A 95 -1.33 9.68 -8.27
N THR A 96 -2.07 10.77 -8.46
CA THR A 96 -3.49 10.74 -8.86
C THR A 96 -3.77 10.04 -10.19
N ASP A 97 -2.75 9.91 -11.07
CA ASP A 97 -2.86 9.18 -12.33
C ASP A 97 -2.52 7.68 -12.20
N GLY A 98 -2.27 7.19 -10.98
CA GLY A 98 -1.88 5.80 -10.70
C GLY A 98 -0.39 5.50 -10.89
N THR A 99 0.45 6.51 -11.19
CA THR A 99 1.91 6.33 -11.21
C THR A 99 2.42 6.02 -9.81
N VAL A 100 3.22 4.95 -9.69
CA VAL A 100 3.84 4.54 -8.43
C VAL A 100 5.33 4.87 -8.47
N TYR A 101 5.80 5.66 -7.51
CA TYR A 101 7.21 6.01 -7.35
C TYR A 101 7.83 5.19 -6.22
N TRP A 102 8.86 4.41 -6.54
CA TRP A 102 9.68 3.72 -5.55
C TRP A 102 10.87 4.58 -5.15
N SER A 103 10.81 5.18 -3.96
CA SER A 103 11.71 6.27 -3.60
C SER A 103 12.93 5.87 -2.77
N VAL A 104 12.86 4.78 -2.00
CA VAL A 104 13.88 4.41 -1.02
C VAL A 104 14.27 2.95 -1.16
N ALA A 105 15.57 2.65 -1.04
CA ALA A 105 16.07 1.29 -0.99
C ALA A 105 15.50 0.54 0.23
N GLU A 106 15.16 -0.72 0.04
CA GLU A 106 14.29 -1.48 0.95
C GLU A 106 14.94 -1.89 2.27
N ASN A 107 16.26 -1.71 2.36
CA ASN A 107 17.05 -1.88 3.56
C ASN A 107 17.18 -0.60 4.40
N LEU A 108 16.60 0.51 3.94
CA LEU A 108 16.56 1.80 4.64
C LEU A 108 15.16 2.07 5.18
N VAL A 109 15.10 2.80 6.29
CA VAL A 109 13.85 3.04 7.04
C VAL A 109 13.44 4.52 6.99
N PRO A 110 12.42 4.88 6.21
CA PRO A 110 11.79 6.20 6.28
C PRO A 110 11.07 6.44 7.62
N THR A 111 10.85 7.70 7.98
CA THR A 111 10.28 8.09 9.29
C THR A 111 8.79 8.49 9.21
N HIS A 112 8.01 7.76 8.39
CA HIS A 112 6.59 8.07 8.11
C HIS A 112 5.66 8.07 9.33
N THR A 113 5.96 7.24 10.34
CA THR A 113 5.20 7.21 11.61
C THR A 113 5.90 7.95 12.77
N ASP A 114 6.94 8.74 12.53
CA ASP A 114 7.58 9.48 13.62
C ASP A 114 6.63 10.54 14.19
N GLY A 115 6.39 10.47 15.50
CA GLY A 115 5.37 11.29 16.17
C GLY A 115 3.93 10.85 15.89
N ALA A 116 3.75 9.71 15.23
CA ALA A 116 2.49 9.08 14.93
C ALA A 116 2.40 7.73 15.62
N ASN A 117 1.97 7.77 16.90
CA ASN A 117 1.82 6.61 17.79
C ASN A 117 1.34 7.12 19.15
N ARG A 118 0.20 7.83 19.17
CA ARG A 118 -0.33 8.46 20.39
C ARG A 118 -1.38 7.53 21.00
N ASP A 119 -1.45 7.50 22.33
CA ASP A 119 -2.51 6.76 23.05
C ASP A 119 -3.83 7.55 22.91
N ASP A 120 -4.43 7.47 21.72
CA ASP A 120 -5.65 8.18 21.36
C ASP A 120 -6.69 7.20 20.82
N ASN A 121 -7.31 6.48 21.74
CA ASN A 121 -8.37 5.51 21.48
C ASN A 121 -9.78 6.13 21.45
N LYS A 122 -9.87 7.47 21.48
CA LYS A 122 -11.14 8.19 21.68
C LYS A 122 -12.13 7.97 20.53
N TYR A 123 -11.61 7.77 19.32
CA TYR A 123 -12.42 7.71 18.10
C TYR A 123 -12.28 6.39 17.33
N ILE A 124 -11.11 5.75 17.40
CA ILE A 124 -10.84 4.41 16.87
C ILE A 124 -10.02 3.69 17.93
N ASP A 125 -10.35 2.43 18.24
CA ASP A 125 -9.52 1.64 19.15
C ASP A 125 -8.17 1.34 18.50
N ASN A 126 -7.12 1.99 18.99
CA ASN A 126 -5.75 1.79 18.52
C ASN A 126 -4.91 0.94 19.47
N LYS A 127 -5.49 0.37 20.53
CA LYS A 127 -4.74 -0.52 21.44
C LYS A 127 -4.01 -1.66 20.73
N PRO A 128 -4.56 -2.30 19.67
CA PRO A 128 -3.85 -3.36 18.95
C PRO A 128 -2.64 -2.86 18.16
N THR A 129 -2.58 -1.57 17.81
CA THR A 129 -1.57 -0.99 16.93
C THR A 129 -0.59 -0.08 17.66
N PHE A 130 -1.00 0.49 18.79
CA PHE A 130 -0.22 1.41 19.62
C PHE A 130 1.08 0.75 20.11
N HIS A 131 2.21 1.39 19.78
CA HIS A 131 3.57 0.90 20.00
C HIS A 131 3.91 -0.44 19.31
N GLN A 132 2.98 -1.02 18.56
CA GLN A 132 3.17 -2.28 17.84
C GLN A 132 3.49 -2.05 16.37
N ILE A 133 2.84 -1.08 15.73
CA ILE A 133 3.02 -0.77 14.31
C ILE A 133 3.74 0.57 14.20
N VAL A 134 5.02 0.52 13.86
CA VAL A 134 5.95 1.67 13.92
C VAL A 134 6.84 1.70 12.68
N ARG A 135 7.60 2.78 12.47
CA ARG A 135 8.42 2.94 11.27
C ARG A 135 9.40 1.80 11.05
N ASP A 136 9.94 1.23 12.12
CA ASP A 136 10.95 0.17 12.04
C ASP A 136 10.37 -1.19 11.66
N ASN A 137 9.05 -1.33 11.53
CA ASN A 137 8.45 -2.59 11.07
C ASN A 137 7.37 -2.41 9.99
N SER A 138 7.24 -1.20 9.44
CA SER A 138 6.19 -0.88 8.48
C SER A 138 6.69 -0.12 7.26
N ILE A 139 6.14 -0.48 6.10
CA ILE A 139 6.32 0.26 4.85
C ILE A 139 5.20 1.29 4.76
N GLY A 140 5.57 2.56 4.59
CA GLY A 140 4.62 3.61 4.25
C GLY A 140 4.35 3.65 2.75
N VAL A 141 3.07 3.78 2.38
CA VAL A 141 2.59 4.04 1.01
C VAL A 141 1.72 5.30 1.02
N GLU A 142 2.10 6.33 0.28
CA GLU A 142 1.47 7.66 0.35
C GLU A 142 0.67 7.98 -0.91
N PHE A 143 -0.61 8.31 -0.74
CA PHE A 143 -1.51 8.72 -1.81
C PHE A 143 -1.58 10.26 -1.87
N ALA A 144 -1.12 10.84 -2.97
CA ALA A 144 -1.13 12.29 -3.18
C ALA A 144 -2.48 12.78 -3.76
N GLY A 145 -2.78 14.07 -3.58
CA GLY A 145 -3.76 14.79 -4.40
C GLY A 145 -5.10 15.15 -3.75
N ASN A 146 -5.25 15.01 -2.43
CA ASN A 146 -6.47 15.41 -1.72
C ASN A 146 -6.46 16.85 -1.21
N TYR A 147 -5.43 17.66 -1.42
CA TYR A 147 -5.52 19.09 -1.09
C TYR A 147 -6.44 19.83 -2.08
N PRO A 148 -7.29 20.77 -1.63
CA PRO A 148 -7.47 21.25 -0.25
C PRO A 148 -8.50 20.47 0.59
N ASP A 149 -9.22 19.53 0.00
CA ASP A 149 -10.25 18.75 0.69
C ASP A 149 -9.74 17.37 1.13
N VAL A 150 -9.27 17.29 2.37
CA VAL A 150 -8.70 16.05 2.93
C VAL A 150 -9.66 14.86 2.93
N ALA A 151 -10.98 15.09 2.80
CA ALA A 151 -11.98 14.04 2.69
C ALA A 151 -12.10 13.46 1.26
N THR A 152 -11.53 14.13 0.26
CA THR A 152 -11.46 13.62 -1.11
C THR A 152 -10.69 12.30 -1.14
N GLY A 153 -11.32 11.29 -1.73
CA GLY A 153 -10.75 9.95 -1.84
C GLY A 153 -9.70 9.79 -2.93
N PRO A 154 -9.07 8.61 -2.99
CA PRO A 154 -8.18 8.27 -4.09
C PRO A 154 -8.94 8.23 -5.42
N THR A 155 -8.25 8.57 -6.49
CA THR A 155 -8.80 8.43 -7.85
C THR A 155 -8.97 6.97 -8.23
N ALA A 156 -9.76 6.68 -9.27
CA ALA A 156 -9.89 5.33 -9.80
C ALA A 156 -8.53 4.72 -10.24
N ALA A 157 -7.62 5.55 -10.76
CA ALA A 157 -6.29 5.10 -11.17
C ALA A 157 -5.40 4.74 -9.97
N GLN A 158 -5.48 5.52 -8.88
CA GLN A 158 -4.82 5.20 -7.61
C GLN A 158 -5.35 3.88 -7.03
N VAL A 159 -6.67 3.66 -7.07
CA VAL A 159 -7.29 2.42 -6.60
C VAL A 159 -6.85 1.22 -7.46
N ALA A 160 -6.82 1.37 -8.77
CA ALA A 160 -6.36 0.32 -9.68
C ALA A 160 -4.89 -0.04 -9.43
N ALA A 161 -4.02 0.97 -9.26
CA ALA A 161 -2.62 0.75 -8.90
C ALA A 161 -2.48 0.08 -7.52
N TRP A 162 -3.26 0.52 -6.53
CA TRP A 162 -3.18 -0.02 -5.18
C TRP A 162 -3.46 -1.52 -5.12
N LYS A 163 -4.52 -1.99 -5.79
CA LYS A 163 -4.92 -3.40 -5.80
C LYS A 163 -3.78 -4.34 -6.25
N ILE A 164 -2.94 -3.88 -7.17
CA ILE A 164 -1.78 -4.66 -7.64
C ILE A 164 -0.59 -4.43 -6.71
N LEU A 165 -0.31 -3.18 -6.33
CA LEU A 165 0.83 -2.81 -5.49
C LEU A 165 0.80 -3.52 -4.14
N VAL A 166 -0.36 -3.58 -3.48
CA VAL A 166 -0.50 -4.22 -2.16
C VAL A 166 -0.20 -5.71 -2.23
N GLN A 167 -0.66 -6.41 -3.27
CA GLN A 167 -0.37 -7.83 -3.48
C GLN A 167 1.14 -8.05 -3.69
N VAL A 168 1.79 -7.19 -4.47
CA VAL A 168 3.24 -7.25 -4.70
C VAL A 168 4.03 -7.01 -3.42
N LEU A 169 3.69 -5.98 -2.64
CA LEU A 169 4.35 -5.70 -1.35
C LEU A 169 4.19 -6.88 -0.37
N ARG A 170 2.97 -7.40 -0.26
CA ARG A 170 2.64 -8.56 0.57
C ARG A 170 3.44 -9.80 0.14
N ALA A 171 3.45 -10.10 -1.15
CA ALA A 171 4.19 -11.24 -1.69
C ALA A 171 5.70 -11.11 -1.53
N ARG A 172 6.24 -9.88 -1.65
CA ARG A 172 7.67 -9.59 -1.51
C ARG A 172 8.14 -9.84 -0.08
N TYR A 173 7.50 -9.20 0.90
CA TYR A 173 7.97 -9.24 2.28
C TYR A 173 7.28 -10.31 3.14
N GLY A 174 6.33 -11.05 2.59
CA GLY A 174 5.56 -12.04 3.34
C GLY A 174 4.58 -11.43 4.34
N ILE A 175 4.00 -10.28 3.99
CA ILE A 175 3.07 -9.54 4.86
C ILE A 175 1.64 -10.05 4.62
N PRO A 176 0.93 -10.54 5.64
CA PRO A 176 -0.46 -10.98 5.49
C PRO A 176 -1.41 -9.79 5.35
N LEU A 177 -2.63 -10.04 4.86
CA LEU A 177 -3.60 -8.95 4.57
C LEU A 177 -4.01 -8.18 5.83
N ASP A 178 -4.16 -8.87 6.96
CA ASP A 178 -4.51 -8.28 8.26
C ASP A 178 -3.38 -7.42 8.86
N HIS A 179 -2.23 -7.32 8.19
CA HIS A 179 -1.12 -6.43 8.50
C HIS A 179 -1.02 -5.21 7.56
N VAL A 180 -2.08 -4.92 6.81
CA VAL A 180 -2.24 -3.69 6.04
C VAL A 180 -3.14 -2.73 6.81
N TYR A 181 -2.60 -1.57 7.17
CA TYR A 181 -3.25 -0.60 8.05
C TYR A 181 -3.44 0.74 7.36
N ALA A 182 -4.52 1.43 7.70
CA ALA A 182 -4.66 2.85 7.43
C ALA A 182 -3.90 3.66 8.49
N HIS A 183 -3.25 4.76 8.12
CA HIS A 183 -2.47 5.57 9.06
C HIS A 183 -3.31 6.05 10.27
N ASN A 184 -4.59 6.36 10.05
CA ASN A 184 -5.50 6.78 11.11
C ASN A 184 -5.82 5.69 12.16
N TRP A 185 -5.49 4.42 11.91
CA TRP A 185 -5.59 3.35 12.94
C TRP A 185 -4.39 3.33 13.87
N ILE A 186 -3.32 4.06 13.53
CA ILE A 186 -2.06 4.09 14.29
C ILE A 186 -1.92 5.45 14.96
N ASP A 187 -2.29 6.52 14.25
CA ASP A 187 -2.22 7.89 14.73
C ASP A 187 -3.44 8.69 14.34
N TYR A 188 -4.43 8.69 15.21
CA TYR A 188 -5.67 9.42 14.99
C TYR A 188 -5.54 10.83 15.60
N LYS A 189 -5.58 11.89 14.78
CA LYS A 189 -5.38 13.30 15.23
C LYS A 189 -6.66 14.11 15.36
N ASP A 190 -7.72 13.71 14.65
CA ASP A 190 -8.82 14.60 14.29
C ASP A 190 -10.08 13.80 13.92
N ALA A 191 -11.26 14.28 14.33
CA ALA A 191 -12.55 13.64 14.10
C ALA A 191 -12.92 13.42 12.62
N ARG A 192 -12.22 14.08 11.67
CA ARG A 192 -12.40 13.91 10.23
C ARG A 192 -11.88 12.57 9.70
N TYR A 193 -10.92 11.95 10.39
CA TYR A 193 -10.48 10.61 10.01
C TYR A 193 -11.54 9.59 10.45
N CYS A 194 -11.76 8.50 9.71
CA CYS A 194 -12.80 7.54 10.13
C CYS A 194 -12.42 6.08 9.85
N GLU A 195 -12.92 5.17 10.68
CA GLU A 195 -12.92 3.75 10.38
C GLU A 195 -13.92 3.50 9.24
N GLY A 196 -13.43 3.04 8.09
CA GLY A 196 -14.24 2.92 6.85
C GLY A 196 -14.09 4.08 5.87
N CYS A 197 -13.26 5.09 6.16
CA CYS A 197 -12.86 6.10 5.18
C CYS A 197 -11.96 5.48 4.10
N TRP A 198 -11.63 6.27 3.07
CA TRP A 198 -10.87 5.77 1.92
C TRP A 198 -9.58 5.04 2.25
N LEU A 199 -8.80 5.50 3.24
CA LEU A 199 -7.60 4.79 3.69
C LEU A 199 -7.91 3.42 4.31
N ALA A 200 -8.98 3.31 5.10
CA ALA A 200 -9.43 2.04 5.66
C ALA A 200 -9.93 1.08 4.57
N THR A 201 -10.65 1.62 3.56
CA THR A 201 -11.10 0.86 2.39
C THR A 201 -9.92 0.38 1.54
N LEU A 202 -8.91 1.23 1.32
CA LEU A 202 -7.65 0.84 0.68
C LEU A 202 -7.01 -0.31 1.48
N ALA A 203 -6.87 -0.17 2.80
CA ALA A 203 -6.19 -1.15 3.64
C ALA A 203 -6.89 -2.53 3.70
N ARG A 204 -8.22 -2.57 3.91
CA ARG A 204 -8.96 -3.83 4.13
C ARG A 204 -9.70 -4.36 2.89
N THR A 205 -10.40 -3.50 2.15
CA THR A 205 -11.30 -3.95 1.06
C THR A 205 -10.56 -4.13 -0.26
N TRP A 206 -9.55 -3.30 -0.52
CA TRP A 206 -8.75 -3.36 -1.75
C TRP A 206 -7.33 -3.86 -1.49
N GLY A 207 -7.07 -4.37 -0.29
CA GLY A 207 -5.85 -5.11 0.04
C GLY A 207 -5.88 -6.58 -0.39
N GLU A 208 -7.08 -7.12 -0.67
CA GLU A 208 -7.32 -8.43 -1.29
C GLU A 208 -6.80 -8.45 -2.73
#